data_AF-A0A7E5WQ71-F1
#
_entry.id   AF-A0A7E5WQ71-F1
#
_cell.length_a   1.000
_cell.length_b   1.000
_cell.length_c   1.000
_cell.angle_alpha   90.00
_cell.angle_beta   90.00
_cell.angle_gamma   90.00
#
_symmetry.space_group_name_H-M   'P 1'
#
loop_
_entity.id
_entity.type
_entity.pdbx_description
1 polymer ?
#
loop_
_entity_poly.entity_id
_entity_poly.type
_entity_poly.pdbx_seq_one_letter_code
_entity_poly.pdbx_strand_id
1 'polypeptide(L)'
;MAEIEDQDSISEARLNLGEVIGEKLRESIQHMDLLNTLQKMVAVTPEDEESEEIRDKLRGVLAQFRDLSDDDKAKFSAQIKEGLVQKLGDRLKDNAMMANVEDAIRGAVMTKLYMVAAGILLLILIFVFFGYKLYKSIKEKEKKREEKKKAKQMKKKK
;
A
#
# COMPACT_ATOMS: atom_id res chain seq x y z
N MET A 1 40.38 -16.65 11.00
CA MET A 1 39.19 -17.52 11.02
C MET A 1 38.38 -17.13 12.25
N ALA A 2 37.37 -16.29 12.06
CA ALA A 2 36.32 -16.01 13.04
C ALA A 2 35.07 -15.58 12.24
N GLU A 3 33.98 -16.33 12.43
CA GLU A 3 32.56 -15.99 12.31
C GLU A 3 32.12 -15.34 10.98
N ILE A 4 31.71 -16.11 9.96
CA ILE A 4 30.38 -16.76 9.76
C ILE A 4 29.21 -15.83 10.09
N GLU A 5 28.80 -15.12 9.03
CA GLU A 5 27.42 -14.95 8.56
C GLU A 5 26.30 -15.17 9.58
N ASP A 6 25.77 -14.05 10.09
CA ASP A 6 24.45 -14.02 10.71
C ASP A 6 23.66 -12.83 10.15
N GLN A 7 23.45 -12.89 8.83
CA GLN A 7 22.67 -11.90 8.08
C GLN A 7 21.50 -12.58 7.36
N ASP A 8 20.76 -13.44 8.06
CA ASP A 8 19.53 -14.06 7.55
C ASP A 8 18.51 -14.28 8.67
N SER A 9 17.85 -13.21 9.12
CA SER A 9 16.60 -13.33 9.91
C SER A 9 15.72 -12.08 9.88
N ILE A 10 15.70 -11.35 8.76
CA ILE A 10 14.59 -10.44 8.45
C ILE A 10 13.92 -10.93 7.16
N SER A 11 13.40 -12.14 7.22
CA SER A 11 12.37 -12.60 6.29
C SER A 11 11.10 -12.84 7.10
N GLU A 12 9.96 -12.59 6.46
CA GLU A 12 8.60 -12.92 6.93
C GLU A 12 7.81 -11.81 7.65
N ALA A 13 7.76 -10.66 6.98
CA ALA A 13 6.47 -9.97 6.79
C ALA A 13 6.41 -9.47 5.34
N ARG A 14 6.68 -10.37 4.37
CA ARG A 14 6.31 -10.09 2.98
C ARG A 14 4.79 -10.10 2.96
N LEU A 15 4.19 -8.92 2.94
CA LEU A 15 2.78 -8.76 2.64
C LEU A 15 2.58 -9.32 1.23
N ASN A 16 2.17 -10.58 1.11
CA ASN A 16 1.87 -11.22 -0.17
C ASN A 16 0.61 -10.59 -0.74
N LEU A 17 0.74 -9.37 -1.25
CA LEU A 17 -0.36 -8.56 -1.75
C LEU A 17 -1.12 -9.31 -2.86
N GLY A 18 -0.41 -10.09 -3.68
CA GLY A 18 -1.00 -10.95 -4.70
C GLY A 18 -1.88 -12.07 -4.13
N GLU A 19 -1.55 -12.62 -2.97
CA GLU A 19 -2.35 -13.64 -2.30
C GLU A 19 -3.63 -13.04 -1.71
N VAL A 20 -3.50 -11.89 -1.02
CA VAL A 20 -4.65 -11.15 -0.45
C VAL A 20 -5.59 -10.63 -1.55
N ILE A 21 -5.04 -10.13 -2.66
CA ILE A 21 -5.84 -9.67 -3.81
C ILE A 21 -6.52 -10.86 -4.49
N GLY A 22 -5.81 -11.97 -4.68
CA GLY A 22 -6.38 -13.20 -5.23
C GLY A 22 -7.54 -13.73 -4.40
N GLU A 23 -7.40 -13.71 -3.08
CA GLU A 23 -8.45 -14.13 -2.13
C GLU A 23 -9.67 -13.21 -2.21
N LYS A 24 -9.48 -11.88 -2.17
CA LYS A 24 -10.58 -10.91 -2.31
C LYS A 24 -11.27 -10.98 -3.68
N LEU A 25 -10.52 -11.24 -4.75
CA LEU A 25 -11.10 -11.42 -6.08
C LEU A 25 -11.91 -12.71 -6.17
N ARG A 26 -11.42 -13.79 -5.56
CA ARG A 26 -12.16 -15.05 -5.46
C ARG A 26 -13.48 -14.86 -4.72
N GLU A 27 -13.45 -14.19 -3.58
CA GLU A 27 -14.63 -13.83 -2.80
C GLU A 27 -15.62 -13.00 -3.64
N SER A 28 -15.13 -11.95 -4.31
CA SER A 28 -15.95 -11.08 -5.18
C SER A 28 -16.62 -11.85 -6.32
N ILE A 29 -15.89 -12.75 -7.01
CA ILE A 29 -16.42 -13.56 -8.11
C ILE A 29 -17.45 -14.60 -7.60
N GLN A 30 -17.25 -15.16 -6.41
CA GLN A 30 -18.20 -16.10 -5.82
C GLN A 30 -19.56 -15.43 -5.54
N HIS A 31 -19.56 -14.19 -5.06
CA HIS A 31 -20.76 -13.40 -4.80
C HIS A 31 -21.34 -12.69 -6.04
N MET A 32 -20.63 -12.72 -7.17
CA MET A 32 -21.07 -12.04 -8.38
C MET A 32 -22.34 -12.67 -8.96
N ASP A 33 -23.30 -11.81 -9.30
CA ASP A 33 -24.44 -12.16 -10.13
C ASP A 33 -24.04 -12.10 -11.61
N LEU A 34 -23.69 -13.28 -12.13
CA LEU A 34 -23.27 -13.45 -13.52
C LEU A 34 -24.37 -13.00 -14.49
N LEU A 35 -25.63 -13.25 -14.17
CA LEU A 35 -26.76 -12.94 -15.06
C LEU A 35 -26.89 -11.44 -15.26
N ASN A 36 -26.92 -10.70 -14.15
CA ASN A 36 -27.00 -9.24 -14.19
C ASN A 36 -25.76 -8.63 -14.84
N THR A 37 -24.59 -9.22 -14.63
CA THR A 37 -23.33 -8.74 -15.24
C THR A 37 -23.33 -8.96 -16.75
N LEU A 38 -23.72 -10.15 -17.23
CA LEU A 38 -23.82 -10.46 -18.66
C LEU A 38 -24.89 -9.58 -19.34
N GLN A 39 -26.03 -9.37 -18.69
CA GLN A 39 -27.07 -8.46 -19.20
C GLN A 39 -26.57 -7.03 -19.32
N LYS A 40 -25.83 -6.53 -18.32
CA LYS A 40 -25.23 -5.19 -18.37
C LYS A 40 -24.22 -5.08 -19.50
N MET A 41 -23.34 -6.07 -19.69
CA MET A 41 -22.37 -6.05 -20.80
C MET A 41 -23.04 -6.09 -22.17
N VAL A 42 -24.14 -6.83 -22.33
CA VAL A 42 -24.91 -6.85 -23.59
C VAL A 42 -25.67 -5.54 -23.83
N ALA A 43 -26.06 -4.84 -22.76
CA ALA A 43 -26.74 -3.55 -22.83
C ALA A 43 -25.80 -2.37 -23.09
N VAL A 44 -24.49 -2.54 -22.89
CA VAL A 44 -23.49 -1.54 -23.29
C VAL A 44 -23.49 -1.43 -24.81
N THR A 45 -23.52 -0.18 -25.30
CA THR A 45 -23.44 0.09 -26.74
C THR A 45 -22.02 -0.21 -27.21
N PRO A 46 -21.82 -1.07 -28.22
CA PRO A 46 -20.49 -1.37 -28.71
C PRO A 46 -19.91 -0.15 -29.43
N GLU A 47 -18.65 0.16 -29.15
CA GLU A 47 -17.93 1.28 -29.79
C GLU A 47 -17.14 0.82 -31.03
N ASP A 48 -16.96 -0.49 -31.19
CA ASP A 48 -16.11 -1.12 -32.21
C ASP A 48 -16.69 -2.48 -32.68
N GLU A 49 -16.15 -2.98 -33.79
CA GLU A 49 -16.59 -4.21 -34.47
C GLU A 49 -16.35 -5.49 -33.64
N GLU A 50 -15.30 -5.52 -32.80
CA GLU A 50 -15.01 -6.66 -31.92
C GLU A 50 -16.02 -6.73 -30.77
N SER A 51 -16.41 -5.56 -30.23
CA SER A 51 -17.43 -5.41 -29.20
C SER A 51 -18.82 -5.84 -29.69
N GLU A 52 -19.14 -5.61 -30.96
CA GLU A 52 -20.36 -6.14 -31.61
C GLU A 52 -20.36 -7.69 -31.61
N GLU A 53 -19.25 -8.31 -32.04
CA GLU A 53 -19.13 -9.78 -32.08
C GLU A 53 -19.22 -10.41 -30.67
N ILE A 54 -18.56 -9.79 -29.69
CA ILE A 54 -18.62 -10.22 -28.29
C ILE A 54 -20.06 -10.11 -27.78
N ARG A 55 -20.76 -9.01 -28.07
CA ARG A 55 -22.16 -8.82 -27.67
C ARG A 55 -23.05 -9.91 -28.23
N ASP A 56 -22.88 -10.28 -29.49
CA ASP A 56 -23.69 -11.31 -30.13
C ASP A 56 -23.39 -12.71 -29.58
N LYS A 57 -22.12 -13.02 -29.29
CA LYS A 57 -21.77 -14.25 -28.56
C LYS A 57 -22.38 -14.28 -27.15
N LEU A 58 -22.32 -13.16 -26.43
CA LEU A 58 -22.92 -13.03 -25.10
C LEU A 58 -24.44 -13.20 -25.14
N ARG A 59 -25.12 -12.66 -26.16
CA ARG A 59 -26.56 -12.90 -26.40
C ARG A 59 -26.85 -14.37 -26.63
N GLY A 60 -26.03 -15.06 -27.43
CA GLY A 60 -26.17 -16.50 -27.67
C GLY A 60 -26.03 -17.32 -26.39
N VAL A 61 -25.03 -16.99 -25.56
CA VAL A 61 -24.84 -17.62 -24.24
C VAL A 61 -26.02 -17.33 -23.31
N LEU A 62 -26.57 -16.11 -23.31
CA LEU A 62 -27.72 -15.73 -22.49
C LEU A 62 -29.00 -16.46 -22.91
N ALA A 63 -29.18 -16.67 -24.22
CA ALA A 63 -30.29 -17.43 -24.77
C ALA A 63 -30.20 -18.91 -24.37
N GLN A 64 -29.02 -19.54 -24.58
CA GLN A 64 -28.80 -20.91 -24.13
C GLN A 64 -29.01 -21.06 -22.63
N PHE A 65 -28.51 -20.11 -21.82
CA PHE A 65 -28.70 -20.12 -20.36
C PHE A 65 -30.18 -20.04 -19.96
N ARG A 66 -31.00 -19.26 -20.68
CA ARG A 66 -32.43 -19.12 -20.38
C ARG A 66 -33.20 -20.43 -20.63
N ASP A 67 -32.77 -21.18 -21.63
CA ASP A 67 -33.40 -22.44 -22.05
C ASP A 67 -32.93 -23.66 -21.23
N LEU A 68 -31.93 -23.48 -20.36
CA LEU A 68 -31.49 -24.50 -19.39
C LEU A 68 -32.51 -24.70 -18.25
N SER A 69 -32.50 -25.90 -17.66
CA SER A 69 -33.19 -26.17 -16.39
C SER A 69 -32.56 -25.38 -15.24
N ASP A 70 -33.29 -25.15 -14.15
CA ASP A 70 -32.75 -24.37 -13.02
C ASP A 70 -31.54 -25.05 -12.35
N ASP A 71 -31.47 -26.38 -12.36
CA ASP A 71 -30.30 -27.14 -11.91
C ASP A 71 -29.09 -26.94 -12.83
N ASP A 72 -29.31 -26.89 -14.15
CA ASP A 72 -28.23 -26.71 -15.12
C ASP A 72 -27.73 -25.26 -15.16
N LYS A 73 -28.61 -24.28 -14.90
CA LYS A 73 -28.24 -22.87 -14.68
C LYS A 73 -27.30 -22.72 -13.49
N ALA A 74 -27.57 -23.44 -12.39
CA ALA A 74 -26.71 -23.43 -11.22
C ALA A 74 -25.33 -24.03 -11.54
N LYS A 75 -25.28 -25.15 -12.25
CA LYS A 75 -24.02 -25.79 -12.69
C LYS A 75 -23.22 -24.91 -13.64
N PHE A 76 -23.87 -24.32 -14.64
CA PHE A 76 -23.23 -23.38 -15.56
C PHE A 76 -22.63 -22.19 -14.82
N SER A 77 -23.40 -21.56 -13.92
CA SER A 77 -22.93 -20.43 -13.13
C SER A 77 -21.73 -20.81 -12.25
N ALA A 78 -21.75 -22.00 -11.64
CA ALA A 78 -20.65 -22.51 -10.86
C ALA A 78 -19.38 -22.72 -11.72
N GLN A 79 -19.52 -23.34 -12.89
CA GLN A 79 -18.40 -23.58 -13.81
C GLN A 79 -17.77 -22.28 -14.33
N ILE A 80 -18.59 -21.28 -14.67
CA ILE A 80 -18.08 -19.97 -15.11
C ILE A 80 -17.36 -19.26 -13.96
N LYS A 81 -17.94 -19.25 -12.75
CA LYS A 81 -17.29 -18.66 -11.57
C LYS A 81 -15.95 -19.33 -11.28
N GLU A 82 -15.92 -20.66 -11.27
CA GLU A 82 -14.71 -21.44 -10.99
C GLU A 82 -13.64 -21.23 -12.05
N GLY A 83 -14.01 -21.28 -13.34
CA GLY A 83 -13.10 -21.02 -14.44
C GLY A 83 -12.54 -19.58 -14.45
N LEU A 84 -13.35 -18.59 -14.06
CA LEU A 84 -12.89 -17.20 -13.88
C LEU A 84 -11.92 -17.08 -12.71
N VAL A 85 -12.23 -17.66 -11.55
CA VAL A 85 -11.34 -17.65 -10.38
C VAL A 85 -10.00 -18.28 -10.73
N GLN A 86 -10.01 -19.43 -11.42
CA GLN A 86 -8.79 -20.12 -11.82
C GLN A 86 -7.97 -19.28 -12.80
N LYS A 87 -8.57 -18.81 -13.90
CA LYS A 87 -7.86 -18.02 -14.91
C LYS A 87 -7.36 -16.68 -14.38
N LEU A 88 -8.14 -15.97 -13.56
CA LEU A 88 -7.66 -14.74 -12.93
C LEU A 88 -6.56 -15.02 -11.92
N GLY A 89 -6.70 -16.08 -11.11
CA GLY A 89 -5.68 -16.50 -10.16
C GLY A 89 -4.35 -16.79 -10.84
N ASP A 90 -4.37 -17.55 -11.93
CA ASP A 90 -3.19 -17.91 -12.71
C ASP A 90 -2.57 -16.66 -13.35
N ARG A 91 -3.39 -15.79 -13.96
CA ARG A 91 -2.91 -14.53 -14.54
C ARG A 91 -2.33 -13.58 -13.50
N LEU A 92 -2.89 -13.48 -12.30
CA LEU A 92 -2.36 -12.61 -11.24
C LEU A 92 -1.03 -13.11 -10.71
N LYS A 93 -0.85 -14.43 -10.61
CA LYS A 93 0.41 -15.05 -10.21
C LYS A 93 1.49 -14.89 -11.28
N ASP A 94 1.13 -15.04 -12.55
CA ASP A 94 2.08 -14.96 -13.66
C ASP A 94 2.40 -13.54 -14.11
N ASN A 95 1.58 -12.55 -13.74
CA ASN A 95 1.72 -11.21 -14.28
C ASN A 95 2.75 -10.37 -13.51
N ALA A 96 3.87 -10.08 -14.18
CA ALA A 96 4.89 -9.11 -13.80
C ALA A 96 4.33 -7.71 -13.45
N MET A 97 3.09 -7.40 -13.84
CA MET A 97 2.39 -6.19 -13.41
C MET A 97 2.25 -6.09 -11.88
N MET A 98 2.07 -7.21 -11.14
CA MET A 98 2.05 -7.18 -9.68
C MET A 98 3.41 -6.82 -9.08
N ALA A 99 4.51 -7.28 -9.69
CA ALA A 99 5.86 -6.88 -9.27
C ALA A 99 6.07 -5.37 -9.43
N ASN A 100 5.61 -4.79 -10.54
CA ASN A 100 5.70 -3.34 -10.76
C ASN A 100 4.83 -2.54 -9.77
N VAL A 101 3.65 -3.05 -9.42
CA VAL A 101 2.77 -2.41 -8.42
C VAL A 101 3.40 -2.49 -7.03
N GLU A 102 3.95 -3.64 -6.65
CA GLU A 102 4.65 -3.81 -5.38
C GLU A 102 5.87 -2.89 -5.27
N ASP A 103 6.70 -2.82 -6.31
CA ASP A 103 7.86 -1.92 -6.38
C ASP A 103 7.46 -0.44 -6.34
N ALA A 104 6.39 -0.07 -7.05
CA ALA A 104 5.87 1.30 -7.01
C ALA A 104 5.32 1.69 -5.64
N ILE A 105 4.56 0.79 -4.98
CA ILE A 105 4.06 1.00 -3.62
C ILE A 105 5.24 1.09 -2.64
N ARG A 106 6.20 0.18 -2.72
CA ARG A 106 7.38 0.17 -1.86
C ARG A 106 8.22 1.43 -2.04
N GLY A 107 8.47 1.84 -3.29
CA GLY A 107 9.16 3.08 -3.61
C GLY A 107 8.45 4.30 -3.01
N ALA A 108 7.15 4.44 -3.24
CA ALA A 108 6.37 5.55 -2.71
C ALA A 108 6.35 5.60 -1.17
N VAL A 109 6.22 4.44 -0.51
CA VAL A 109 6.23 4.35 0.96
C VAL A 109 7.62 4.70 1.51
N MET A 110 8.69 4.16 0.92
CA MET A 110 10.06 4.44 1.33
C MET A 110 10.41 5.92 1.15
N THR A 111 10.06 6.52 0.01
CA THR A 111 10.28 7.96 -0.23
C THR A 111 9.58 8.82 0.81
N LYS A 112 8.31 8.52 1.13
CA LYS A 112 7.58 9.24 2.20
C LYS A 112 8.25 9.07 3.56
N LEU A 113 8.67 7.85 3.89
CA LEU A 113 9.33 7.55 5.17
C LEU A 113 10.65 8.33 5.30
N TYR A 114 11.47 8.34 4.25
CA TYR A 114 12.72 9.11 4.23
C TYR A 114 12.48 10.62 4.36
N MET A 115 11.45 11.16 3.69
CA MET A 115 11.10 12.58 3.83
C MET A 115 10.72 12.94 5.27
N VAL A 116 9.90 12.12 5.92
CA VAL A 116 9.51 12.32 7.33
C VAL A 116 10.72 12.20 8.25
N ALA A 117 11.55 11.16 8.06
CA ALA A 117 12.76 10.97 8.84
C ALA A 117 13.73 12.15 8.70
N ALA A 118 13.93 12.64 7.48
CA ALA A 118 14.76 13.82 7.20
C ALA A 118 14.20 15.08 7.89
N GLY A 119 12.88 15.28 7.88
CA GLY A 119 12.24 16.38 8.60
C GLY A 119 12.43 16.33 10.11
N ILE A 120 12.29 15.15 10.72
CA ILE A 120 12.55 14.94 12.15
C ILE A 120 14.02 15.22 12.48
N LEU A 121 14.94 14.71 11.66
CA LEU A 121 16.37 14.91 11.85
C LEU A 121 16.74 16.40 11.77
N LEU A 122 16.16 17.13 10.81
CA LEU A 122 16.32 18.58 10.71
C LEU A 122 15.83 19.31 11.98
N LEU A 123 14.65 18.93 12.50
CA LEU A 123 14.14 19.49 13.75
C LEU A 123 15.08 19.23 14.92
N ILE A 124 15.61 18.00 15.06
CA ILE A 124 16.59 17.67 16.09
C ILE A 124 17.83 18.56 15.98
N LEU A 125 18.35 18.77 14.77
CA LEU A 125 19.50 19.65 14.55
C LEU A 125 19.21 21.10 14.98
N ILE A 126 18.02 21.61 14.66
CA ILE A 126 17.56 22.94 15.12
C ILE A 126 17.51 22.95 16.66
N PHE A 127 16.88 21.98 17.30
CA PHE A 127 16.80 21.92 18.76
C PHE A 127 18.16 21.80 19.44
N VAL A 128 19.11 21.03 18.89
CA VAL A 128 20.46 20.93 19.43
C VAL A 128 21.22 22.24 19.26
N PHE A 129 21.14 22.87 18.08
CA PHE A 129 21.83 24.14 17.81
C PHE A 129 21.30 25.28 18.68
N PHE A 130 19.98 25.47 18.70
CA PHE A 130 19.34 26.50 19.50
C PHE A 130 19.35 26.16 20.99
N GLY A 131 19.19 24.89 21.37
CA GLY A 131 19.30 24.43 22.75
C GLY A 131 20.71 24.67 23.32
N TYR A 132 21.76 24.35 22.57
CA TYR A 132 23.14 24.66 22.96
C TYR A 132 23.37 26.18 23.10
N LYS A 133 22.88 26.97 22.13
CA LYS A 133 23.02 28.43 22.16
C LYS A 133 22.23 29.07 23.31
N LEU A 134 21.03 28.58 23.61
CA LEU A 134 20.20 28.99 24.75
C LEU A 134 20.86 28.62 26.07
N TYR A 135 21.34 27.37 26.19
CA TYR A 135 22.08 26.91 27.37
C TYR A 135 23.30 27.79 27.63
N LYS A 136 24.11 28.07 26.59
CA LYS A 136 25.26 28.97 26.69
C LYS A 136 24.86 30.39 27.08
N SER A 137 23.80 30.96 26.47
CA SER A 137 23.32 32.31 26.76
C SER A 137 22.83 32.48 28.19
N ILE A 138 22.11 31.49 28.73
CA ILE A 138 21.64 31.50 30.12
C ILE A 138 22.83 31.39 31.08
N LYS A 139 23.74 30.45 30.83
CA LYS A 139 24.92 30.22 31.69
C LYS A 139 25.85 31.43 31.75
N GLU A 140 26.07 32.12 30.62
CA GLU A 140 26.84 33.36 30.59
C GLU A 140 26.14 34.52 31.34
N LYS A 141 24.81 34.59 31.31
CA LYS A 141 24.04 35.59 32.07
C LYS A 141 24.10 35.34 33.58
N GLU A 142 24.06 34.08 34.02
CA GLU A 142 24.19 33.73 35.44
C GLU A 142 25.58 34.05 35.97
N LYS A 143 26.64 33.69 35.23
CA LYS A 143 28.02 33.99 35.61
C LYS A 143 28.24 35.51 35.78
N LYS A 144 27.74 36.33 34.86
CA LYS A 144 27.81 37.80 34.98
C LYS A 144 27.03 38.34 36.18
N ARG A 145 25.93 37.71 36.60
CA ARG A 145 25.18 38.11 37.80
C ARG A 145 25.93 37.76 39.08
N GLU A 146 26.59 36.60 39.13
CA GLU A 146 27.41 36.21 40.27
C GLU A 146 28.67 37.08 40.41
N GLU A 147 29.36 37.36 39.31
CA GLU A 147 30.52 38.26 39.31
C GLU A 147 30.11 39.67 39.74
N LYS A 148 28.96 40.19 39.28
CA LYS A 148 28.41 41.47 39.74
C LYS A 148 28.04 41.46 41.23
N LYS A 149 27.56 40.34 41.78
CA LYS A 149 27.28 40.22 43.23
C LYS A 149 28.56 40.16 44.05
N LYS A 150 29.57 39.39 43.62
CA LYS A 150 30.88 39.28 44.29
C LYS A 150 31.64 40.61 44.30
N ALA A 151 31.66 41.33 43.18
CA ALA A 151 32.27 42.66 43.10
C ALA A 151 31.57 43.68 44.02
N LYS A 152 30.23 43.61 44.14
CA LYS A 152 29.47 44.46 45.08
C LYS A 152 29.76 44.12 46.55
N GLN A 153 29.98 42.86 46.89
CA GLN A 153 30.34 42.47 48.27
C GLN A 153 31.77 42.84 48.64
N MET A 154 32.73 42.69 47.72
CA MET A 154 34.11 43.12 47.97
C MET A 154 34.24 44.64 48.11
N LYS A 155 33.46 45.42 47.34
CA LYS A 155 33.38 46.89 47.49
C LYS A 155 32.71 47.35 48.79
N LYS A 156 31.95 46.50 49.48
CA LYS A 156 31.38 46.80 50.81
C LYS A 156 32.28 46.37 51.97
N LYS A 157 33.29 45.54 51.71
CA LYS A 157 34.25 45.03 52.71
C LYS A 157 35.59 45.76 52.67
N LYS A 158 35.76 46.71 51.75
CA LYS A 158 36.93 47.56 51.61
C LYS A 158 36.51 48.99 51.93
#